data_AF-X1AVL6-F1
#
_entry.id   AF-X1AVL6-F1
#
_cell.length_a   1.000
_cell.length_b   1.000
_cell.length_c   1.000
_cell.angle_alpha   90.00
_cell.angle_beta   90.00
_cell.angle_gamma   90.00
#
_symmetry.space_group_name_H-M   'P 1'
#
loop_
_entity.id
_entity.type
_entity.pdbx_description
1 polymer ?
#
loop_
_entity_poly.entity_id
_entity_poly.type
_entity_poly.pdbx_seq_one_letter_code
_entity_poly.pdbx_strand_id
1 'polypeptide(L)' 'MTEKIKKFQDLRITQKGIEVVKDIYILTKKFPKEELCGLTSQMRRSAVSIPSNIAEGF' A
#
# COMPACT_ATOMS: atom_id res chain seq x y z
N MET A 1 -17.31 -12.48 -18.84
CA MET A 1 -16.00 -12.49 -19.51
C MET A 1 -14.94 -12.38 -18.42
N THR A 2 -14.09 -13.38 -18.27
CA THR A 2 -12.95 -13.30 -17.35
C THR A 2 -11.95 -12.30 -17.95
N GLU A 3 -11.74 -11.17 -17.28
CA GLU A 3 -10.71 -10.22 -17.72
C GLU A 3 -9.35 -10.92 -17.71
N LYS A 4 -8.66 -10.85 -18.85
CA LYS A 4 -7.34 -11.44 -19.00
C LYS A 4 -6.34 -10.54 -18.28
N ILE A 5 -5.80 -11.02 -17.16
CA ILE A 5 -4.71 -10.36 -16.44
C ILE A 5 -3.51 -10.25 -17.37
N LYS A 6 -3.03 -9.03 -17.60
CA LYS A 6 -1.84 -8.73 -18.42
C LYS A 6 -0.75 -8.04 -17.62
N LYS A 7 -1.13 -7.36 -16.53
CA LYS A 7 -0.21 -6.61 -15.67
C LYS A 7 -0.57 -6.83 -14.20
N PHE A 8 0.38 -6.61 -13.30
CA PHE A 8 0.15 -6.76 -11.86
C PHE A 8 -0.98 -5.86 -11.35
N GLN A 9 -1.22 -4.70 -11.97
CA GLN A 9 -2.32 -3.78 -11.63
C GLN A 9 -3.72 -4.37 -11.89
N ASP A 10 -3.83 -5.35 -12.78
CA ASP A 10 -5.10 -6.04 -13.06
C ASP A 10 -5.46 -7.01 -11.92
N LEU A 11 -4.48 -7.37 -11.08
CA LEU A 11 -4.73 -8.23 -9.92
C LEU A 11 -5.53 -7.47 -8.87
N ARG A 12 -6.66 -8.06 -8.45
CA ARG A 12 -7.47 -7.56 -7.35
C ARG A 12 -6.68 -7.39 -6.05
N ILE A 13 -5.65 -8.23 -5.81
CA ILE A 13 -4.80 -8.11 -4.63
C ILE A 13 -3.89 -6.87 -4.68
N THR A 14 -3.39 -6.49 -5.85
CA THR A 14 -2.64 -5.24 -6.05
C THR A 14 -3.52 -4.03 -5.76
N GLN A 15 -4.75 -4.03 -6.25
CA GLN A 15 -5.72 -2.95 -6.03
C GLN A 15 -6.02 -2.77 -4.53
N LYS A 16 -6.27 -3.88 -3.82
CA LYS A 16 -6.42 -3.87 -2.35
C LYS A 16 -5.18 -3.37 -1.63
N GLY A 17 -3.98 -3.73 -2.10
CA GLY A 17 -2.72 -3.22 -1.54
C GLY A 17 -2.63 -1.69 -1.65
N ILE A 18 -3.04 -1.13 -2.79
CA ILE A 18 -3.09 0.33 -2.99
C ILE A 18 -4.13 0.99 -2.09
N GLU A 19 -5.28 0.36 -1.84
CA GLU A 19 -6.29 0.85 -0.87
C GLU A 19 -5.70 0.93 0.55
N VAL A 20 -5.02 -0.14 1.00
CA VAL A 20 -4.34 -0.15 2.30
C VAL A 20 -3.31 0.98 2.40
N VAL A 21 -2.52 1.23 1.35
CA VAL A 21 -1.59 2.38 1.32
C VAL A 21 -2.32 3.70 1.55
N LYS A 22 -3.42 3.93 0.82
CA LYS A 22 -4.21 5.17 0.96
C LYS A 22 -4.73 5.33 2.40
N ASP A 23 -5.30 4.28 2.96
CA ASP A 23 -5.87 4.29 4.31
C ASP A 23 -4.82 4.56 5.37
N ILE A 24 -3.64 3.95 5.26
CA ILE A 24 -2.52 4.19 6.19
C ILE A 24 -2.01 5.63 6.07
N TYR A 25 -1.92 6.18 4.87
CA TYR A 25 -1.56 7.59 4.69
C TYR A 25 -2.59 8.54 5.30
N ILE A 26 -3.89 8.23 5.19
CA ILE A 26 -4.97 9.02 5.79
C ILE A 26 -4.94 8.92 7.32
N LEU A 27 -4.80 7.71 7.86
CA LEU A 27 -4.77 7.43 9.30
C LEU A 27 -3.58 8.14 9.97
N THR A 28 -2.38 7.96 9.43
CA THR A 28 -1.14 8.52 9.99
C THR A 28 -1.05 10.04 9.92
N LYS A 29 -1.89 10.73 9.12
CA LYS A 29 -1.99 12.20 9.15
C LYS A 29 -2.52 12.73 10.49
N LYS A 30 -3.20 11.90 11.27
CA LYS A 30 -3.75 12.27 12.59
C LYS A 30 -2.77 12.07 13.74
N PHE A 31 -1.58 11.51 13.46
CA PHE A 31 -0.59 11.24 14.50
C PHE A 31 0.10 12.54 14.94
N PRO A 32 0.64 12.59 16.18
CA PRO A 32 1.49 13.69 16.63
C PRO A 32 2.71 13.87 15.72
N LYS A 33 3.26 15.09 15.64
CA LYS A 33 4.39 15.39 14.75
C LYS A 33 5.66 14.64 15.16
N GLU A 34 5.78 14.31 16.44
CA GLU A 34 6.89 13.58 17.03
C GLU A 34 7.00 12.16 16.44
N GLU A 35 5.89 11.59 15.95
CA GLU A 35 5.83 10.25 15.34
C GLU A 35 6.18 10.22 13.85
N LEU A 36 6.51 11.35 13.24
CA LEU A 36 6.77 11.44 11.80
C LEU A 36 7.89 10.49 11.36
N CYS A 37 9.01 10.50 12.09
CA CYS A 37 10.16 9.64 11.86
C CYS A 37 10.04 8.26 12.54
N GLY A 38 9.09 8.12 13.48
CA GLY A 38 8.78 6.89 14.21
C GLY A 38 7.69 6.08 13.52
N LEU A 39 6.54 5.95 14.18
CA LEU A 39 5.44 5.10 13.74
C LEU A 39 4.91 5.48 12.35
N THR A 40 4.85 6.77 12.01
CA THR A 40 4.34 7.22 10.71
C THR A 40 5.19 6.69 9.56
N SER A 41 6.52 6.84 9.66
CA SER A 41 7.46 6.36 8.63
C SER A 41 7.42 4.84 8.51
N GLN A 42 7.41 4.12 9.63
CA GLN A 42 7.36 2.67 9.64
C GLN A 42 6.07 2.14 8.99
N MET A 43 4.91 2.63 9.42
CA MET A 43 3.62 2.18 8.90
C MET A 43 3.47 2.47 7.40
N ARG A 44 3.86 3.67 6.93
CA ARG A 44 3.77 4.03 5.52
C ARG A 44 4.67 3.16 4.65
N ARG A 45 5.92 2.92 5.07
CA ARG A 45 6.85 2.04 4.33
C ARG A 45 6.35 0.61 4.29
N SER A 46 5.87 0.06 5.40
CA SER A 46 5.27 -1.27 5.44
C SER A 46 4.05 -1.39 4.53
N ALA A 47 3.17 -0.38 4.52
CA ALA A 47 2.00 -0.38 3.64
C ALA A 47 2.39 -0.36 2.15
N VAL A 48 3.35 0.50 1.76
CA VAL A 48 3.83 0.59 0.37
C VAL A 48 4.53 -0.70 -0.06
N SER A 49 5.18 -1.40 0.86
CA SER A 49 5.83 -2.69 0.59
C SER A 49 4.86 -3.74 0.05
N ILE A 50 3.58 -3.71 0.44
CA ILE A 50 2.57 -4.71 0.04
C ILE A 50 2.37 -4.74 -1.50
N PRO A 51 1.89 -3.66 -2.15
CA PRO A 51 1.72 -3.66 -3.61
C PRO A 51 3.06 -3.76 -4.35
N SER A 52 4.16 -3.25 -3.80
CA SER A 52 5.48 -3.37 -4.41
C SER A 52 5.96 -4.82 -4.49
N ASN A 53 5.83 -5.60 -3.41
CA ASN A 53 6.23 -7.01 -3.43
C ASN A 53 5.30 -7.87 -4.31
N ILE A 54 4.01 -7.51 -4.40
CA ILE A 54 3.09 -8.16 -5.34
C ILE A 54 3.52 -7.89 -6.80
N ALA A 55 3.92 -6.65 -7.09
CA ALA A 55 4.39 -6.27 -8.42
C ALA A 55 5.73 -6.92 -8.77
N GLU A 56 6.64 -7.06 -7.81
CA GLU A 56 7.94 -7.73 -7.99
C GLU A 56 7.79 -9.24 -8.23
N GLY A 57 6.78 -9.87 -7.61
CA GLY A 57 6.51 -11.30 -7.79
C GLY A 57 5.64 -11.68 -8.98
N PHE A 58 5.10 -10.71 -9.74
CA PHE A 58 4.22 -10.93 -10.91
C PHE A 58 5.00 -10.85 -12.23
#